data_AF-A0A7W4Z6X5-F1
#
_entry.id   AF-A0A7W4Z6X5-F1
#
_cell.length_a   1.000
_cell.length_b   1.000
_cell.length_c   1.000
_cell.angle_alpha   90.00
_cell.angle_beta   90.00
_cell.angle_gamma   90.00
#
_symmetry.space_group_name_H-M   'P 1'
#
loop_
_entity.id
_entity.type
_entity.pdbx_description
1 polymer ?
#
loop_
_entity_poly.entity_id
_entity_poly.type
_entity_poly.pdbx_seq_one_letter_code
_entity_poly.pdbx_strand_id
1 'polypeptide(L)'
;MGHQRQCWQSGGRKNCTANDPVFEIMEADLHNLVPAVGEVNGDRSNYSMAEIPDAAPQYGACDAETDFKGRKFEPRDEVKGQVARIYFYMADRYNLRLSKKDQRLFMAWDRMYPVTAWERERDRRVARRMGHSNPFVTGERRWSIGYKPSGDGLGNFTVANVSNAGHDYGKEGSVRGNRNSKVYHLPEGCPSYDRVSHKNRVTFSSEADAISAGFRKAGNCR
;
A
#
# COMPACT_ATOMS: atom_id res chain seq x y z
N MET A 1 0.51 3.81 2.25
CA MET A 1 -0.30 3.17 1.20
C MET A 1 0.55 2.23 0.35
N GLY A 2 1.45 2.73 -0.51
CA GLY A 2 2.25 1.86 -1.39
C GLY A 2 3.21 0.88 -0.71
N HIS A 3 3.83 1.27 0.42
CA HIS A 3 4.79 0.41 1.15
C HIS A 3 4.23 -0.94 1.64
N GLN A 4 2.89 -1.09 1.69
CA GLN A 4 2.23 -2.33 2.09
C GLN A 4 2.11 -3.34 0.93
N ARG A 5 2.53 -2.96 -0.30
CA ARG A 5 2.40 -3.77 -1.51
C ARG A 5 3.72 -4.41 -1.90
N GLN A 6 3.66 -5.59 -2.52
CA GLN A 6 4.85 -6.34 -2.92
C GLN A 6 5.71 -5.59 -3.95
N CYS A 7 5.09 -4.89 -4.90
CA CYS A 7 5.79 -4.07 -5.89
C CYS A 7 6.74 -3.06 -5.26
N TRP A 8 6.41 -2.55 -4.06
CA TRP A 8 7.17 -1.51 -3.40
C TRP A 8 8.48 -2.06 -2.82
N GLN A 9 8.45 -3.31 -2.34
CA GLN A 9 9.64 -4.03 -1.89
C GLN A 9 10.57 -4.37 -3.07
N SER A 10 10.04 -4.40 -4.29
CA SER A 10 10.75 -4.76 -5.52
C SER A 10 11.05 -3.55 -6.43
N GLY A 11 11.28 -2.37 -5.86
CA GLY A 11 11.70 -1.18 -6.62
C GLY A 11 10.93 0.11 -6.30
N GLY A 12 10.23 0.16 -5.16
CA GLY A 12 9.56 1.35 -4.66
C GLY A 12 8.43 1.85 -5.56
N ARG A 13 8.14 3.15 -5.46
CA ARG A 13 7.05 3.82 -6.17
C ARG A 13 7.12 3.60 -7.68
N LYS A 14 8.30 3.79 -8.30
CA LYS A 14 8.49 3.65 -9.75
C LYS A 14 8.09 2.26 -10.25
N ASN A 15 8.44 1.21 -9.50
CA ASN A 15 8.05 -0.15 -9.84
C ASN A 15 6.54 -0.37 -9.67
N CYS A 16 5.94 0.15 -8.61
CA CYS A 16 4.50 0.03 -8.39
C CYS A 16 3.67 0.74 -9.45
N THR A 17 4.02 1.98 -9.81
CA THR A 17 3.32 2.73 -10.87
C THR A 17 3.39 1.98 -12.20
N ALA A 18 4.49 1.28 -12.49
CA ALA A 18 4.65 0.55 -13.75
C ALA A 18 3.97 -0.84 -13.77
N ASN A 19 3.85 -1.51 -12.62
CA ASN A 19 3.58 -2.96 -12.58
C ASN A 19 2.46 -3.39 -11.63
N ASP A 20 1.84 -2.48 -10.88
CA ASP A 20 0.74 -2.80 -9.96
C ASP A 20 -0.49 -1.95 -10.30
N PRO A 21 -1.46 -2.48 -11.08
CA PRO A 21 -2.63 -1.73 -11.52
C PRO A 21 -3.48 -1.19 -10.36
N VAL A 22 -3.48 -1.89 -9.22
CA VAL A 22 -4.19 -1.42 -8.04
C VAL A 22 -3.45 -0.23 -7.42
N PHE A 23 -2.11 -0.26 -7.38
CA PHE A 23 -1.34 0.90 -6.94
C PHE A 23 -1.57 2.12 -7.83
N GLU A 24 -1.60 1.94 -9.15
CA GLU A 24 -1.85 3.01 -10.11
C GLU A 24 -3.20 3.70 -9.85
N ILE A 25 -4.27 2.91 -9.69
CA ILE A 25 -5.61 3.44 -9.36
C ILE A 25 -5.62 4.13 -7.99
N MET A 26 -4.99 3.52 -6.98
CA MET A 26 -4.87 4.12 -5.64
C MET A 26 -4.13 5.45 -5.66
N GLU A 27 -3.08 5.58 -6.46
CA GLU A 27 -2.25 6.78 -6.59
C GLU A 27 -3.01 7.90 -7.31
N ALA A 28 -3.85 7.55 -8.29
CA ALA A 28 -4.67 8.48 -9.05
C ALA A 28 -6.01 8.85 -8.38
N ASP A 29 -6.32 8.28 -7.21
CA ASP A 29 -7.60 8.49 -6.55
C ASP A 29 -7.77 9.95 -6.07
N LEU A 30 -8.67 10.69 -6.72
CA LEU A 30 -8.92 12.11 -6.44
C LEU A 30 -9.43 12.34 -5.01
N HIS A 31 -10.04 11.38 -4.34
CA HIS A 31 -10.44 11.56 -2.95
C HIS A 31 -9.22 11.73 -2.03
N ASN A 32 -8.05 11.22 -2.43
CA ASN A 32 -6.78 11.34 -1.69
C ASN A 32 -5.85 12.47 -2.18
N LEU A 33 -6.17 13.14 -3.29
CA LEU A 33 -5.34 14.23 -3.84
C LEU A 33 -5.84 15.61 -3.39
N VAL A 34 -5.01 16.34 -2.66
CA VAL A 34 -5.32 17.69 -2.15
C VAL A 34 -4.22 18.68 -2.54
N PRO A 35 -4.57 19.95 -2.84
CA PRO A 35 -3.57 20.98 -3.05
C PRO A 35 -2.85 21.28 -1.72
N ALA A 36 -1.53 21.44 -1.78
CA ALA A 36 -0.70 21.78 -0.63
C ALA A 36 0.41 22.75 -1.05
N VAL A 37 0.88 23.55 -0.09
CA VAL A 37 2.10 24.36 -0.27
C VAL A 37 3.29 23.42 -0.43
N GLY A 38 4.16 23.71 -1.41
CA GLY A 38 5.26 22.80 -1.78
C GLY A 38 6.21 22.48 -0.63
N GLU A 39 6.55 23.48 0.18
CA GLU A 39 7.39 23.34 1.39
C GLU A 39 6.73 22.39 2.40
N VAL A 40 5.48 22.66 2.80
CA VAL A 40 4.72 21.81 3.75
C VAL A 40 4.60 20.37 3.22
N ASN A 41 4.36 20.19 1.91
CA ASN A 41 4.32 18.86 1.31
C ASN A 41 5.69 18.15 1.35
N GLY A 42 6.77 18.88 1.11
CA GLY A 42 8.14 18.38 1.21
C GLY A 42 8.49 17.93 2.62
N ASP A 43 8.25 18.79 3.60
CA ASP A 43 8.56 18.56 5.02
C ASP A 43 7.72 17.44 5.62
N ARG A 44 6.41 17.44 5.34
CA ARG A 44 5.49 16.36 5.75
C ARG A 44 5.96 15.00 5.23
N SER A 45 6.56 14.97 4.03
CA SER A 45 7.14 13.76 3.44
C SER A 45 6.18 12.56 3.49
N ASN A 46 6.63 11.43 4.02
CA ASN A 46 5.82 10.26 4.35
C ASN A 46 5.64 10.06 5.86
N TYR A 47 5.71 11.14 6.66
CA TYR A 47 5.59 11.10 8.11
C TYR A 47 4.19 10.68 8.56
N SER A 48 4.13 10.03 9.72
CA SER A 48 2.84 9.63 10.28
C SER A 48 2.12 10.85 10.82
N MET A 49 0.80 10.85 10.70
CA MET A 49 -0.01 11.87 11.38
C MET A 49 0.09 11.68 12.91
N ALA A 50 0.13 12.80 13.63
CA ALA A 50 0.13 12.82 15.09
C ALA A 50 -0.43 14.16 15.59
N GLU A 51 -0.71 14.21 16.90
CA GLU A 51 -0.65 15.45 17.66
C GLU A 51 0.79 15.62 18.15
N ILE A 52 1.34 16.82 18.04
CA ILE A 52 2.68 17.27 18.37
C ILE A 52 2.50 18.43 19.36
N PRO A 53 2.41 18.15 20.68
CA PRO A 53 2.29 19.22 21.64
C PRO A 53 3.54 20.10 21.64
N ASP A 54 3.34 21.39 21.86
CA ASP A 54 4.39 22.38 22.11
C ASP A 54 5.44 22.52 20.98
N ALA A 55 5.06 22.31 19.71
CA ALA A 55 6.00 22.60 18.63
C ALA A 55 6.21 24.11 18.48
N ALA A 56 7.44 24.48 18.14
CA ALA A 56 7.72 25.85 17.74
C ALA A 56 7.04 26.14 16.39
N PRO A 57 6.47 27.34 16.17
CA PRO A 57 5.89 27.71 14.88
C PRO A 57 6.92 27.56 13.75
N GLN A 58 6.58 26.77 12.72
CA GLN A 58 7.48 26.49 11.59
C GLN A 58 7.09 27.25 10.32
N TYR A 59 5.81 27.57 10.14
CA TYR A 59 5.27 28.11 8.88
C TYR A 59 4.55 29.46 9.08
N GLY A 60 5.03 30.29 10.01
CA GLY A 60 4.44 31.59 10.32
C GLY A 60 3.06 31.45 10.96
N ALA A 61 2.02 31.99 10.30
CA ALA A 61 0.62 31.90 10.77
C ALA A 61 -0.06 30.56 10.45
N CYS A 62 0.63 29.64 9.80
CA CYS A 62 0.12 28.30 9.51
C CYS A 62 0.51 27.35 10.65
N ASP A 63 -0.49 26.92 11.42
CA ASP A 63 -0.35 26.01 12.58
C ASP A 63 -0.15 24.54 12.17
N ALA A 64 0.53 24.29 11.06
CA ALA A 64 1.00 22.95 10.72
C ALA A 64 2.36 22.73 11.38
N GLU A 65 2.64 21.50 11.78
CA GLU A 65 3.84 21.18 12.54
C GLU A 65 4.48 19.88 12.05
N THR A 66 5.79 19.87 12.00
CA THR A 66 6.62 18.76 11.54
C THR A 66 7.68 18.43 12.58
N ASP A 67 7.55 17.26 13.21
CA ASP A 67 8.62 16.67 14.00
C ASP A 67 9.49 15.80 13.08
N PHE A 68 10.58 16.38 12.58
CA PHE A 68 11.54 15.70 11.72
C PHE A 68 12.23 14.52 12.41
N LYS A 69 12.49 14.62 13.73
CA LYS A 69 13.21 13.60 14.49
C LYS A 69 12.32 12.39 14.75
N GLY A 70 11.08 12.61 15.17
CA GLY A 70 10.07 11.57 15.38
C GLY A 70 9.34 11.15 14.11
N ARG A 71 9.60 11.82 12.97
CA ARG A 71 8.97 11.59 11.67
C ARG A 71 7.44 11.66 11.78
N LYS A 72 6.96 12.75 12.39
CA LYS A 72 5.54 13.05 12.58
C LYS A 72 5.16 14.37 11.93
N PHE A 73 3.90 14.46 11.57
CA PHE A 73 3.29 15.67 11.04
C PHE A 73 1.93 15.89 11.69
N GLU A 74 1.69 17.09 12.18
CA GLU A 74 0.39 17.56 12.62
C GLU A 74 -0.13 18.57 11.59
N PRO A 75 -1.27 18.28 10.93
CA PRO A 75 -1.90 19.27 10.07
C PRO A 75 -2.69 20.28 10.92
N ARG A 76 -2.95 21.45 10.35
CA ARG A 76 -3.86 22.46 10.95
C ARG A 76 -5.20 21.84 11.34
N ASP A 77 -5.77 22.31 12.44
CA ASP A 77 -7.05 21.85 12.97
C ASP A 77 -8.18 21.80 11.94
N GLU A 78 -8.31 22.83 11.12
CA GLU A 78 -9.35 22.94 10.09
C GLU A 78 -9.35 21.82 9.04
N VAL A 79 -8.24 21.08 8.88
CA VAL A 79 -8.14 19.94 7.94
C VAL A 79 -8.03 18.58 8.62
N LYS A 80 -7.87 18.49 9.95
CA LYS A 80 -7.73 17.22 10.69
C LYS A 80 -8.87 16.24 10.40
N GLY A 81 -10.11 16.74 10.38
CA GLY A 81 -11.29 15.92 10.04
C GLY A 81 -11.25 15.37 8.62
N GLN A 82 -10.91 16.21 7.63
CA GLN A 82 -10.78 15.78 6.24
C GLN A 82 -9.68 14.72 6.08
N VAL A 83 -8.53 14.93 6.73
CA VAL A 83 -7.44 13.94 6.74
C VAL A 83 -7.95 12.60 7.28
N ALA A 84 -8.63 12.58 8.42
CA ALA A 84 -9.18 11.35 9.00
C ALA A 84 -10.09 10.59 8.01
N ARG A 85 -11.04 11.28 7.38
CA ARG A 85 -11.99 10.69 6.42
C ARG A 85 -11.32 10.20 5.14
N ILE A 86 -10.27 10.86 4.67
CA ILE A 86 -9.44 10.37 3.55
C ILE A 86 -8.72 9.09 3.94
N TYR A 87 -8.12 9.02 5.13
CA TYR A 87 -7.44 7.81 5.60
C TYR A 87 -8.42 6.63 5.77
N PHE A 88 -9.61 6.86 6.31
CA PHE A 88 -10.67 5.84 6.40
C PHE A 88 -11.11 5.35 5.03
N TYR A 89 -11.38 6.28 4.11
CA TYR A 89 -11.75 5.96 2.73
C TYR A 89 -10.69 5.10 2.04
N MET A 90 -9.42 5.52 2.06
CA MET A 90 -8.35 4.78 1.40
C MET A 90 -8.14 3.40 2.03
N ALA A 91 -8.28 3.29 3.36
CA ALA A 91 -8.18 2.02 4.06
C ALA A 91 -9.33 1.07 3.71
N ASP A 92 -10.55 1.57 3.73
CA ASP A 92 -11.77 0.84 3.42
C ASP A 92 -11.80 0.38 1.96
N ARG A 93 -11.59 1.32 1.02
CA ARG A 93 -11.71 1.08 -0.42
C ARG A 93 -10.64 0.16 -0.97
N TYR A 94 -9.41 0.21 -0.46
CA TYR A 94 -8.27 -0.53 -0.99
C TYR A 94 -7.72 -1.58 -0.04
N ASN A 95 -8.49 -1.94 1.00
CA ASN A 95 -8.12 -2.93 2.01
C ASN A 95 -6.73 -2.67 2.64
N LEU A 96 -6.46 -1.40 3.00
CA LEU A 96 -5.21 -1.02 3.64
C LEU A 96 -5.32 -1.14 5.15
N ARG A 97 -4.22 -1.52 5.78
CA ARG A 97 -4.16 -1.64 7.24
C ARG A 97 -3.88 -0.28 7.86
N LEU A 98 -4.76 0.13 8.76
CA LEU A 98 -4.51 1.21 9.71
C LEU A 98 -4.09 0.64 11.07
N SER A 99 -3.03 1.19 11.67
CA SER A 99 -2.61 0.77 13.00
C SER A 99 -3.67 1.14 14.04
N LYS A 100 -3.71 0.45 15.19
CA LYS A 100 -4.64 0.81 16.27
C LYS A 100 -4.44 2.26 16.77
N LYS A 101 -3.20 2.77 16.71
CA LYS A 101 -2.89 4.16 17.04
C LYS A 101 -3.53 5.12 16.05
N ASP A 102 -3.32 4.89 14.76
CA ASP A 102 -3.86 5.74 13.69
C ASP A 102 -5.40 5.72 13.70
N GLN A 103 -6.01 4.54 13.89
CA GLN A 103 -7.47 4.43 13.99
C GLN A 103 -8.02 5.30 15.12
N ARG A 104 -7.41 5.27 16.32
CA ARG A 104 -7.85 6.09 17.44
C ARG A 104 -7.66 7.59 17.18
N LEU A 105 -6.52 7.97 16.61
CA LEU A 105 -6.23 9.37 16.24
C LEU A 105 -7.28 9.88 15.25
N PHE A 106 -7.48 9.17 14.15
CA PHE A 106 -8.42 9.60 13.11
C PHE A 106 -9.87 9.54 13.58
N MET A 107 -10.24 8.60 14.47
CA MET A 107 -11.59 8.58 15.06
C MET A 107 -11.82 9.79 15.97
N ALA A 108 -10.79 10.24 16.69
CA ALA A 108 -10.86 11.46 17.49
C ALA A 108 -10.99 12.69 16.56
N TRP A 109 -10.15 12.80 15.53
CA TRP A 109 -10.21 13.90 14.57
C TRP A 109 -11.52 13.96 13.80
N ASP A 110 -12.05 12.84 13.33
CA ASP A 110 -13.34 12.78 12.64
C ASP A 110 -14.50 13.28 13.54
N ARG A 111 -14.43 12.96 14.84
CA ARG A 111 -15.42 13.44 15.82
C ARG A 111 -15.26 14.91 16.16
N MET A 112 -14.02 15.39 16.36
CA MET A 112 -13.74 16.76 16.78
C MET A 112 -13.93 17.77 15.64
N TYR A 113 -13.63 17.36 14.41
CA TYR A 113 -13.65 18.22 13.22
C TYR A 113 -14.67 17.67 12.20
N PRO A 114 -15.97 18.04 12.34
CA PRO A 114 -17.04 17.51 11.50
C PRO A 114 -16.87 17.90 10.02
N VAL A 115 -17.57 17.17 9.15
CA VAL A 115 -17.57 17.41 7.70
C VAL A 115 -18.01 18.86 7.40
N THR A 116 -17.20 19.57 6.63
CA THR A 116 -17.47 20.96 6.23
C THR A 116 -18.29 21.04 4.95
N ALA A 117 -18.89 22.21 4.67
CA ALA A 117 -19.60 22.45 3.42
C ALA A 117 -18.67 22.28 2.20
N TRP A 118 -17.43 22.75 2.31
CA TRP A 118 -16.43 22.57 1.25
C TRP A 118 -16.10 21.10 1.01
N GLU A 119 -15.96 20.30 2.07
CA GLU A 119 -15.66 18.88 1.92
C GLU A 119 -16.79 18.11 1.21
N ARG A 120 -18.05 18.44 1.48
CA ARG A 120 -19.21 17.88 0.75
C ARG A 120 -19.21 18.29 -0.72
N GLU A 121 -18.91 19.56 -1.00
CA GLU A 121 -18.85 20.03 -2.39
C GLU A 121 -17.68 19.39 -3.16
N ARG A 122 -16.53 19.23 -2.51
CA ARG A 122 -15.39 18.50 -3.06
C ARG A 122 -15.76 17.05 -3.34
N ASP A 123 -16.36 16.34 -2.39
CA ASP A 123 -16.83 14.96 -2.58
C ASP A 123 -17.77 14.85 -3.78
N ARG A 124 -18.78 15.73 -3.87
CA ARG A 124 -19.73 15.76 -4.99
C ARG A 124 -19.04 15.95 -6.34
N ARG A 125 -18.04 16.84 -6.42
CA ARG A 125 -17.26 17.08 -7.65
C ARG A 125 -16.41 15.88 -8.03
N VAL A 126 -15.74 15.28 -7.04
CA VAL A 126 -14.91 14.09 -7.25
C VAL A 126 -15.79 12.90 -7.66
N ALA A 127 -16.90 12.68 -6.97
CA ALA A 127 -17.84 11.60 -7.26
C ALA A 127 -18.41 11.69 -8.68
N ARG A 128 -18.69 12.90 -9.19
CA ARG A 128 -19.09 13.10 -10.59
C ARG A 128 -18.03 12.65 -11.59
N ARG A 129 -16.74 12.70 -11.23
CA ARG A 129 -15.62 12.29 -12.10
C ARG A 129 -15.26 10.81 -11.92
N MET A 130 -15.26 10.32 -10.68
CA MET A 130 -14.83 8.96 -10.35
C MET A 130 -15.96 7.93 -10.31
N GLY A 131 -17.22 8.38 -10.31
CA GLY A 131 -18.41 7.53 -10.25
C GLY A 131 -18.78 7.05 -8.85
N HIS A 132 -18.11 7.52 -7.79
CA HIS A 132 -18.38 7.14 -6.40
C HIS A 132 -17.95 8.22 -5.41
N SER A 133 -18.69 8.32 -4.29
CA SER A 133 -18.37 9.21 -3.17
C SER A 133 -17.42 8.57 -2.17
N ASN A 134 -16.88 9.40 -1.28
CA ASN A 134 -16.29 8.98 -0.02
C ASN A 134 -17.43 8.80 1.02
N PRO A 135 -17.76 7.56 1.42
CA PRO A 135 -18.88 7.29 2.31
C PRO A 135 -18.67 7.81 3.74
N PHE A 136 -17.43 8.15 4.12
CA PHE A 136 -17.11 8.80 5.40
C PHE A 136 -17.38 10.32 5.35
N VAL A 137 -17.48 10.92 4.17
CA VAL A 137 -17.93 12.32 3.98
C VAL A 137 -19.45 12.40 3.89
N THR A 138 -20.09 11.45 3.20
CA THR A 138 -21.56 11.41 3.08
C THR A 138 -22.23 10.97 4.38
N GLY A 139 -21.53 10.19 5.21
CA GLY A 139 -22.04 9.63 6.47
C GLY A 139 -22.64 8.23 6.33
N GLU A 140 -22.57 7.63 5.14
CA GLU A 140 -22.99 6.24 4.88
C GLU A 140 -22.14 5.22 5.64
N ARG A 141 -20.86 5.54 5.89
CA ARG A 141 -19.94 4.70 6.66
C ARG A 141 -19.31 5.50 7.79
N ARG A 142 -19.06 4.81 8.90
CA ARG A 142 -18.36 5.34 10.06
C ARG A 142 -17.31 4.36 10.53
N TRP A 143 -16.10 4.85 10.72
CA TRP A 143 -15.00 4.00 11.19
C TRP A 143 -15.18 3.65 12.67
N SER A 144 -14.85 2.41 13.02
CA SER A 144 -14.80 1.91 14.39
C SER A 144 -13.64 0.94 14.56
N ILE A 145 -13.23 0.70 15.80
CA ILE A 145 -12.20 -0.31 16.06
C ILE A 145 -12.72 -1.68 15.63
N GLY A 146 -11.94 -2.36 14.79
CA GLY A 146 -12.34 -3.65 14.21
C GLY A 146 -13.15 -3.52 12.91
N TYR A 147 -13.28 -2.31 12.36
CA TYR A 147 -13.85 -2.09 11.04
C TYR A 147 -13.18 -2.97 9.99
N LYS A 148 -13.99 -3.65 9.18
CA LYS A 148 -13.54 -4.52 8.08
C LYS A 148 -13.62 -3.73 6.77
N PRO A 149 -12.48 -3.43 6.12
CA PRO A 149 -12.49 -2.79 4.80
C PRO A 149 -13.35 -3.55 3.79
N SER A 150 -14.15 -2.81 3.03
CA SER A 150 -14.98 -3.34 1.94
C SER A 150 -14.14 -3.85 0.76
N GLY A 151 -13.05 -3.15 0.43
CA GLY A 151 -12.24 -3.45 -0.74
C GLY A 151 -12.90 -3.06 -2.07
N ASP A 152 -13.94 -2.22 -2.07
CA ASP A 152 -14.74 -1.88 -3.25
C ASP A 152 -13.90 -1.30 -4.42
N GLY A 153 -12.77 -0.65 -4.13
CA GLY A 153 -11.86 -0.10 -5.13
C GLY A 153 -10.88 -1.11 -5.72
N LEU A 154 -10.89 -2.35 -5.24
CA LEU A 154 -10.07 -3.43 -5.78
C LEU A 154 -10.72 -4.13 -6.99
N GLY A 155 -12.00 -3.88 -7.28
CA GLY A 155 -12.72 -4.45 -8.44
C GLY A 155 -12.46 -5.95 -8.67
N ASN A 156 -12.35 -6.36 -9.93
CA ASN A 156 -11.98 -7.73 -10.34
C ASN A 156 -10.49 -8.07 -10.10
N PHE A 157 -9.66 -7.12 -9.65
CA PHE A 157 -8.28 -7.40 -9.26
C PHE A 157 -8.21 -8.26 -7.98
N THR A 158 -9.33 -8.38 -7.25
CA THR A 158 -9.51 -9.37 -6.19
C THR A 158 -9.76 -10.77 -6.75
N VAL A 159 -10.53 -10.93 -7.84
CA VAL A 159 -10.82 -12.25 -8.41
C VAL A 159 -9.60 -12.78 -9.16
N ALA A 160 -8.90 -11.96 -9.93
CA ALA A 160 -7.66 -12.38 -10.62
C ALA A 160 -6.49 -12.71 -9.67
N ASN A 161 -6.54 -12.23 -8.42
CA ASN A 161 -5.57 -12.56 -7.37
C ASN A 161 -6.10 -13.47 -6.26
N VAL A 162 -7.37 -13.88 -6.28
CA VAL A 162 -7.93 -14.91 -5.38
C VAL A 162 -8.14 -16.23 -6.13
N SER A 163 -8.27 -16.22 -7.45
CA SER A 163 -8.09 -17.43 -8.29
C SER A 163 -6.63 -17.71 -8.67
N ASN A 164 -5.68 -16.85 -8.25
CA ASN A 164 -4.23 -17.10 -8.29
C ASN A 164 -3.53 -16.93 -6.92
N ALA A 165 -4.29 -16.79 -5.83
CA ALA A 165 -3.81 -17.01 -4.46
C ALA A 165 -4.40 -18.30 -3.87
N GLY A 166 -4.81 -19.23 -4.71
CA GLY A 166 -4.73 -20.65 -4.36
C GLY A 166 -3.25 -20.98 -4.18
N HIS A 167 -2.90 -21.50 -3.02
CA HIS A 167 -1.63 -22.16 -2.72
C HIS A 167 -0.91 -22.72 -3.95
N ASP A 168 0.01 -21.95 -4.54
CA ASP A 168 1.23 -22.54 -5.09
C ASP A 168 2.28 -22.40 -3.99
N TYR A 169 2.08 -23.20 -2.93
CA TYR A 169 3.24 -23.90 -2.39
C TYR A 169 3.83 -24.61 -3.61
N GLY A 170 4.81 -23.96 -4.23
CA GLY A 170 5.39 -24.40 -5.50
C GLY A 170 5.46 -25.89 -5.46
N LYS A 171 4.68 -26.56 -6.34
CA LYS A 171 4.54 -28.02 -6.41
C LYS A 171 5.75 -28.66 -5.75
N GLU A 172 5.58 -29.28 -4.57
CA GLU A 172 6.62 -30.14 -4.01
C GLU A 172 6.98 -31.12 -5.14
N GLY A 173 8.15 -30.92 -5.76
CA GLY A 173 8.48 -31.56 -7.04
C GLY A 173 8.90 -30.65 -8.21
N SER A 174 8.82 -29.31 -8.14
CA SER A 174 9.21 -28.43 -9.27
C SER A 174 10.71 -28.12 -9.31
N VAL A 175 11.33 -28.10 -10.49
CA VAL A 175 12.78 -27.82 -10.64
C VAL A 175 13.09 -26.38 -10.20
N ARG A 176 14.09 -26.19 -9.32
CA ARG A 176 14.45 -24.88 -8.74
C ARG A 176 15.76 -24.33 -9.30
N GLY A 177 15.67 -23.23 -10.05
CA GLY A 177 16.78 -22.41 -10.54
C GLY A 177 17.19 -21.29 -9.59
N ASN A 178 18.48 -20.95 -9.57
CA ASN A 178 18.99 -19.69 -9.03
C ASN A 178 19.29 -18.73 -10.20
N ARG A 179 18.58 -17.61 -10.26
CA ARG A 179 18.69 -16.64 -11.38
C ARG A 179 20.08 -16.02 -11.55
N ASN A 180 20.86 -15.93 -10.47
CA ASN A 180 22.18 -15.29 -10.49
C ASN A 180 23.25 -16.26 -10.98
N SER A 181 23.25 -17.50 -10.50
CA SER A 181 24.23 -18.51 -10.91
C SER A 181 23.83 -19.27 -12.17
N LYS A 182 22.57 -19.12 -12.61
CA LYS A 182 21.95 -19.91 -13.68
C LYS A 182 22.06 -21.41 -13.44
N VAL A 183 21.99 -21.84 -12.17
CA VAL A 183 22.06 -23.25 -11.78
C VAL A 183 20.68 -23.74 -11.31
N TYR A 184 20.22 -24.89 -11.78
CA TYR A 184 18.98 -25.53 -11.33
C TYR A 184 19.21 -26.81 -10.51
N HIS A 185 18.23 -27.14 -9.67
CA HIS A 185 18.20 -28.31 -8.81
C HIS A 185 16.86 -29.02 -9.00
N LEU A 186 16.92 -30.34 -9.19
CA LEU A 186 15.76 -31.22 -9.19
C LEU A 186 15.23 -31.43 -7.76
N PRO A 187 13.91 -31.67 -7.58
CA PRO A 187 13.32 -31.97 -6.27
C PRO A 187 13.89 -33.23 -5.62
N GLU A 188 14.29 -34.20 -6.44
CA GLU A 188 14.90 -35.47 -6.01
C GLU A 188 16.35 -35.51 -6.49
N GLY A 189 17.23 -36.14 -5.72
CA GLY A 189 18.64 -36.33 -6.09
C GLY A 189 19.55 -35.11 -5.88
N CYS A 190 19.03 -33.94 -5.49
CA CYS A 190 19.83 -32.72 -5.27
C CYS A 190 19.91 -32.31 -3.79
N PRO A 191 21.04 -32.55 -3.09
CA PRO A 191 21.20 -32.19 -1.67
C PRO A 191 21.10 -30.68 -1.37
N SER A 192 21.21 -29.82 -2.39
CA SER A 192 21.13 -28.36 -2.26
C SER A 192 19.81 -27.77 -2.75
N TYR A 193 18.80 -28.59 -3.04
CA TYR A 193 17.51 -28.15 -3.56
C TYR A 193 16.82 -27.07 -2.68
N ASP A 194 16.89 -27.21 -1.35
CA ASP A 194 16.32 -26.23 -0.42
C ASP A 194 17.24 -25.06 -0.08
N ARG A 195 18.51 -25.13 -0.49
CA ARG A 195 19.51 -24.07 -0.26
C ARG A 195 19.41 -22.91 -1.27
N VAL A 196 18.54 -23.03 -2.27
CA VAL A 196 18.28 -21.95 -3.23
C VAL A 196 17.50 -20.84 -2.53
N SER A 197 18.17 -19.73 -2.19
CA SER A 197 17.54 -18.56 -1.55
C SER A 197 16.27 -18.11 -2.28
N HIS A 198 15.18 -17.88 -1.53
CA HIS A 198 13.89 -17.42 -2.06
C HIS A 198 14.02 -16.16 -2.93
N LYS A 199 14.92 -15.23 -2.58
CA LYS A 199 15.13 -13.97 -3.32
C LYS A 199 15.59 -14.19 -4.77
N ASN A 200 16.35 -15.26 -5.02
CA ASN A 200 16.95 -15.54 -6.32
C ASN A 200 16.35 -16.78 -6.99
N ARG A 201 15.30 -17.37 -6.40
CA ARG A 201 14.67 -18.60 -6.88
C ARG A 201 13.85 -18.33 -8.15
N VAL A 202 13.92 -19.27 -9.07
CA VAL A 202 13.07 -19.41 -10.26
C VAL A 202 12.61 -20.86 -10.25
N THR A 203 11.35 -21.14 -10.55
CA THR A 203 10.80 -22.50 -10.64
C THR A 203 10.54 -22.85 -12.09
N PHE A 204 10.78 -24.10 -12.46
CA PHE A 204 10.52 -24.65 -13.79
C PHE A 204 9.62 -25.88 -13.65
N SER A 205 8.75 -26.08 -14.64
CA SER A 205 7.87 -27.26 -14.74
C SER A 205 8.63 -28.54 -15.05
N SER A 206 9.77 -28.46 -15.72
CA SER A 206 10.62 -29.59 -16.07
C SER A 206 12.10 -29.23 -16.14
N GLU A 207 12.96 -30.25 -16.18
CA GLU A 207 14.40 -30.08 -16.44
C GLU A 207 14.65 -29.47 -17.82
N ALA A 208 13.88 -29.87 -18.84
CA ALA A 208 13.99 -29.34 -20.19
C ALA A 208 13.70 -27.84 -20.28
N ASP A 209 12.73 -27.34 -19.49
CA ASP A 209 12.41 -25.92 -19.42
C ASP A 209 13.54 -25.11 -18.80
N ALA A 210 14.18 -25.66 -17.76
CA ALA A 210 15.33 -25.02 -17.12
C ALA A 210 16.52 -24.91 -18.09
N ILE A 211 16.79 -25.97 -18.85
CA ILE A 211 17.85 -26.00 -19.87
C ILE A 211 17.55 -25.01 -20.99
N SER A 212 16.31 -25.01 -21.51
CA SER A 212 15.87 -24.09 -22.56
C SER A 212 15.93 -22.63 -22.11
N ALA A 213 15.73 -22.36 -20.82
CA ALA A 213 15.89 -21.06 -20.19
C ALA A 213 17.36 -20.68 -19.90
N GLY A 214 18.33 -21.51 -20.31
CA GLY A 214 19.77 -21.26 -20.17
C GLY A 214 20.33 -21.58 -18.78
N PHE A 215 19.68 -22.46 -18.01
CA PHE A 215 20.19 -22.91 -16.71
C PHE A 215 20.89 -24.26 -16.85
N ARG A 216 21.93 -24.47 -16.03
CA ARG A 216 22.70 -25.71 -15.96
C ARG A 216 22.38 -26.49 -14.69
N LYS A 217 22.42 -27.82 -14.73
CA LYS A 217 22.20 -28.67 -13.56
C LYS A 217 23.26 -28.42 -12.49
N ALA A 218 22.88 -28.43 -11.21
CA ALA A 218 23.85 -28.37 -10.13
C ALA A 218 24.72 -29.64 -10.13
N GLY A 219 26.04 -29.47 -10.03
CA GLY A 219 26.99 -30.59 -10.14
C GLY A 219 26.92 -31.60 -8.99
N ASN A 220 26.21 -31.28 -7.90
CA ASN A 220 25.97 -32.17 -6.77
C ASN A 220 24.61 -32.88 -6.81
N CYS A 221 23.83 -32.68 -7.88
CA CYS A 221 22.65 -33.47 -8.15
C CYS A 221 23.05 -34.85 -8.70
N ARG A 222 22.51 -35.91 -8.11
CA ARG A 222 22.65 -37.30 -8.58
C ARG A 222 21.54 -37.67 -9.54
#